data_AF-A0A0A1F8Y4-F1
#
_entry.id   AF-A0A0A1F8Y4-F1
#
_cell.length_a   1.000
_cell.length_b   1.000
_cell.length_c   1.000
_cell.angle_alpha   90.00
_cell.angle_beta   90.00
_cell.angle_gamma   90.00
#
_symmetry.space_group_name_H-M   'P 1'
#
loop_
_entity.id
_entity.type
_entity.pdbx_description
1 polymer ?
#
loop_
_entity_poly.entity_id
_entity_poly.type
_entity_poly.pdbx_seq_one_letter_code
_entity_poly.pdbx_strand_id
1 'polypeptide(L)'
;MNLQGEIDVGAPQRIAAALRQTGSAGVDVYLDSTGGDLLAGMEIGQLLRKAGAATHIGRYVASRNGQNGARPASPVITAGVCYSACSLAFLGGVYRYVSEGSQYGVHRVSRSSGPVAGDLDTGQIVSAGIALHSRHGRRTGLA
;
A
#
# COMPACT_ATOMS: atom_id res chain seq x y z
N MET A 1 -4.49 -4.74 -9.22
CA MET A 1 -3.40 -5.65 -8.78
C MET A 1 -3.48 -5.88 -7.27
N ASN A 2 -2.94 -6.99 -6.76
CA ASN A 2 -2.82 -7.23 -5.31
C ASN A 2 -1.38 -6.99 -4.85
N LEU A 3 -1.22 -6.36 -3.69
CA LEU A 3 0.02 -6.27 -2.91
C LEU A 3 -0.25 -6.99 -1.59
N GLN A 4 0.41 -8.13 -1.39
CA GLN A 4 0.18 -8.99 -0.24
C GLN A 4 1.48 -9.32 0.47
N GLY A 5 1.40 -9.55 1.79
CA GLY A 5 2.54 -9.98 2.60
C GLY A 5 3.39 -8.82 3.11
N GLU A 6 4.59 -9.13 3.58
CA GLU A 6 5.50 -8.15 4.17
C GLU A 6 6.05 -7.16 3.13
N ILE A 7 6.18 -5.89 3.53
CA ILE A 7 6.84 -4.86 2.75
C ILE A 7 8.34 -4.90 3.07
N ASP A 8 9.09 -5.70 2.31
CA ASP A 8 10.55 -5.72 2.36
C ASP A 8 11.17 -4.54 1.58
N VAL A 9 12.48 -4.32 1.76
CA VAL A 9 13.25 -3.27 1.09
C VAL A 9 13.28 -3.37 -0.45
N GLY A 10 12.94 -4.54 -1.01
CA GLY A 10 12.84 -4.78 -2.45
C GLY A 10 11.42 -4.63 -3.01
N ALA A 11 10.41 -4.45 -2.15
CA ALA A 11 9.01 -4.32 -2.55
C ALA A 11 8.76 -3.11 -3.47
N PRO A 12 9.35 -1.91 -3.25
CA PRO A 12 9.15 -0.77 -4.14
C PRO A 12 9.52 -1.06 -5.59
N GLN A 13 10.62 -1.77 -5.84
CA GLN A 13 11.09 -2.12 -7.18
C GLN A 13 10.13 -3.11 -7.86
N ARG A 14 9.64 -4.12 -7.13
CA ARG A 14 8.64 -5.07 -7.65
C ARG A 14 7.34 -4.36 -8.02
N ILE A 15 6.90 -3.41 -7.20
CA ILE A 15 5.67 -2.65 -7.44
C ILE A 15 5.83 -1.66 -8.61
N ALA A 16 6.96 -0.96 -8.70
CA ALA A 16 7.26 -0.10 -9.84
C ALA A 16 7.26 -0.89 -11.16
N ALA A 17 7.78 -2.12 -11.16
CA ALA A 17 7.71 -3.00 -12.32
C ALA A 17 6.26 -3.40 -12.67
N ALA A 18 5.45 -3.78 -11.68
CA ALA A 18 4.04 -4.13 -11.88
C ALA A 18 3.19 -2.94 -12.38
N LEU A 19 3.43 -1.74 -11.85
CA LEU A 19 2.74 -0.52 -12.28
C LEU A 19 3.07 -0.16 -13.74
N ARG A 20 4.32 -0.36 -14.19
CA ARG A 20 4.69 -0.13 -15.60
C ARG A 20 4.00 -1.09 -16.58
N GLN A 21 3.61 -2.27 -16.12
CA GLN A 21 2.85 -3.23 -16.93
C GLN A 21 1.36 -2.92 -16.94
N THR A 22 0.89 -2.07 -16.02
CA THR A 22 -0.51 -1.66 -15.94
C THR A 22 -0.69 -0.39 -16.77
N GLY A 23 -1.65 -0.38 -17.68
CA GLY A 23 -1.90 0.76 -18.56
C GLY A 23 -2.32 2.04 -17.82
N SER A 24 -2.46 3.14 -18.55
CA SER A 24 -2.80 4.48 -18.03
C SER A 24 -4.25 4.65 -17.57
N ALA A 25 -5.10 3.62 -17.70
CA ALA A 25 -6.46 3.65 -17.16
C ALA A 25 -6.44 3.18 -15.70
N GLY A 26 -6.96 4.04 -14.81
CA GLY A 26 -7.15 3.84 -13.36
C GLY A 26 -6.64 2.54 -12.75
N VAL A 27 -5.55 2.62 -11.99
CA VAL A 27 -4.94 1.43 -11.36
C VAL A 27 -5.56 1.18 -9.99
N ASP A 28 -6.37 0.13 -9.85
CA ASP A 28 -6.80 -0.36 -8.54
C ASP A 28 -5.72 -1.26 -7.91
N VAL A 29 -5.27 -0.89 -6.71
CA VAL A 29 -4.30 -1.63 -5.91
C VAL A 29 -4.94 -2.07 -4.61
N TYR A 30 -5.02 -3.38 -4.41
CA TYR A 30 -5.56 -4.02 -3.21
C TYR A 30 -4.42 -4.42 -2.28
N LEU A 31 -4.44 -3.93 -1.05
CA LEU A 31 -3.41 -4.03 -0.04
C LEU A 31 -3.86 -5.00 1.08
N ASP A 32 -3.04 -6.00 1.34
CA ASP A 32 -3.23 -6.95 2.44
C ASP A 32 -1.88 -7.28 3.08
N SER A 33 -1.48 -6.47 4.06
CA SER A 33 -0.14 -6.50 4.65
C SER A 33 -0.15 -6.04 6.11
N THR A 34 0.61 -6.75 6.94
CA THR A 34 0.91 -6.35 8.32
C THR A 34 1.98 -5.26 8.41
N GLY A 35 2.57 -4.85 7.29
CA GLY A 35 3.60 -3.82 7.20
C GLY A 35 4.99 -4.40 6.88
N GLY A 36 6.02 -3.80 7.47
CA GLY A 36 7.42 -4.10 7.17
C GLY A 36 8.28 -2.84 7.24
N ASP A 37 9.15 -2.65 6.27
CA ASP A 37 10.04 -1.49 6.16
C ASP A 37 9.25 -0.19 5.89
N LEU A 38 9.44 0.80 6.76
CA LEU A 38 8.70 2.07 6.71
C LEU A 38 9.07 2.93 5.51
N LEU A 39 10.36 2.96 5.13
CA LEU A 39 10.83 3.78 4.01
C LEU A 39 10.30 3.19 2.70
N ALA A 40 10.36 1.87 2.55
CA ALA A 40 9.76 1.14 1.44
C ALA A 40 8.24 1.40 1.34
N GLY A 41 7.52 1.38 2.47
CA GLY A 41 6.09 1.71 2.50
C GLY A 41 5.78 3.12 1.99
N MET A 42 6.60 4.12 2.36
CA MET A 42 6.46 5.49 1.85
C MET A 42 6.79 5.59 0.36
N GLU A 43 7.87 4.94 -0.09
CA GLU A 43 8.25 4.91 -1.51
C GLU A 43 7.16 4.28 -2.38
N ILE A 44 6.59 3.15 -1.93
CA ILE A 44 5.43 2.53 -2.56
C ILE A 44 4.28 3.53 -2.65
N GLY A 45 3.97 4.24 -1.55
CA GLY A 45 2.92 5.26 -1.57
C GLY A 45 3.17 6.37 -2.60
N GLN A 46 4.43 6.79 -2.80
CA GLN A 46 4.79 7.77 -3.83
C GLN A 46 4.62 7.20 -5.26
N LEU A 47 5.01 5.94 -5.47
CA LEU A 47 4.82 5.25 -6.75
C LEU A 47 3.33 5.13 -7.10
N LEU A 48 2.51 4.72 -6.13
CA LEU A 48 1.06 4.62 -6.29
C LEU A 48 0.42 5.98 -6.59
N ARG A 49 0.86 7.04 -5.90
CA ARG A 49 0.42 8.41 -6.18
C ARG A 49 0.76 8.83 -7.61
N LYS A 50 2.01 8.62 -8.02
CA LYS A 50 2.50 8.99 -9.36
C LYS A 50 1.75 8.23 -10.47
N ALA A 51 1.32 7.01 -10.18
CA ALA A 51 0.50 6.21 -11.09
C ALA A 51 -0.99 6.58 -11.07
N GLY A 52 -1.43 7.52 -10.23
CA GLY A 52 -2.85 7.87 -10.09
C GLY A 52 -3.69 6.70 -9.54
N ALA A 53 -3.09 5.82 -8.74
CA ALA A 53 -3.73 4.59 -8.30
C ALA A 53 -4.81 4.83 -7.23
N ALA A 54 -5.92 4.11 -7.33
CA ALA A 54 -6.86 3.91 -6.24
C ALA A 54 -6.36 2.77 -5.35
N THR A 55 -6.32 2.98 -4.05
CA THR A 55 -5.88 1.97 -3.08
C THR A 55 -7.06 1.44 -2.28
N HIS A 56 -7.09 0.13 -2.11
CA HIS A 56 -8.11 -0.61 -1.38
C HIS A 56 -7.44 -1.46 -0.31
N ILE A 57 -8.02 -1.57 0.88
CA ILE A 57 -7.62 -2.61 1.83
C ILE A 57 -8.49 -3.83 1.60
N GLY A 58 -7.87 -5.00 1.47
CA GLY A 58 -8.52 -6.25 1.10
C GLY A 58 -7.76 -6.98 0.01
N ARG A 59 -8.36 -8.05 -0.50
CA ARG A 59 -7.78 -8.89 -1.55
C ARG A 59 -8.75 -9.04 -2.70
N TYR A 60 -8.32 -8.66 -3.89
CA TYR A 60 -9.06 -8.93 -5.11
C TYR A 60 -8.87 -10.39 -5.52
N VAL A 61 -9.97 -11.16 -5.50
CA VAL A 61 -10.01 -12.52 -6.01
C VAL A 61 -10.71 -12.49 -7.35
N ALA A 62 -9.91 -12.66 -8.42
CA ALA A 62 -10.45 -12.75 -9.76
C ALA A 62 -11.45 -13.92 -9.84
N SER A 63 -12.53 -13.70 -10.57
CA SER A 63 -13.49 -14.76 -10.88
C SER A 63 -12.79 -15.98 -11.46
N ARG A 64 -13.11 -17.17 -10.95
CA ARG A 64 -12.84 -18.38 -11.72
C ARG A 64 -13.83 -18.41 -12.87
N ASN A 65 -13.33 -18.49 -14.10
CA ASN A 65 -14.16 -18.84 -15.25
C ASN A 65 -14.97 -20.07 -14.88
N GLY A 66 -16.29 -19.98 -15.00
CA GLY A 66 -17.17 -21.10 -14.73
C GLY A 66 -16.79 -22.24 -15.66
N GLN A 67 -16.11 -23.26 -15.13
CA GLN A 67 -16.02 -24.53 -15.86
C GLN A 67 -17.44 -25.07 -15.99
N ASN A 68 -17.80 -25.55 -17.19
CA ASN A 68 -19.12 -26.12 -17.53
C ASN A 68 -20.26 -25.12 -17.81
N GLY A 69 -19.97 -23.93 -18.37
CA GLY A 69 -21.01 -23.01 -18.84
C GLY A 69 -21.76 -22.27 -17.72
N ALA A 70 -21.29 -22.39 -16.46
CA ALA A 70 -21.76 -21.57 -15.37
C ALA A 70 -21.37 -20.09 -15.61
N ARG A 71 -22.29 -19.16 -15.30
CA ARG A 71 -22.01 -17.72 -15.35
C ARG A 71 -20.72 -17.43 -14.60
N PRO A 72 -19.74 -16.71 -15.17
CA PRO A 72 -18.51 -16.38 -14.46
C PRO A 72 -18.88 -15.74 -13.13
N ALA A 73 -18.28 -16.23 -12.05
CA ALA A 73 -18.49 -15.64 -10.73
C ALA A 73 -18.18 -14.14 -10.81
N SER A 74 -18.84 -13.30 -10.03
CA SER A 74 -18.36 -11.91 -9.96
C SER A 74 -17.02 -11.90 -9.21
N PRO A 75 -16.07 -11.04 -9.56
CA PRO A 75 -14.88 -10.83 -8.74
C PRO A 75 -15.30 -10.55 -7.29
N VAL A 76 -14.59 -11.14 -6.34
CA VAL A 76 -14.88 -10.99 -4.92
C VAL A 76 -13.72 -10.25 -4.26
N ILE A 77 -14.05 -9.26 -3.42
CA ILE A 77 -13.07 -8.64 -2.53
C ILE A 77 -13.21 -9.31 -1.17
N THR A 78 -12.16 -9.98 -0.70
CA THR A 78 -12.13 -10.54 0.64
C THR A 78 -11.46 -9.56 1.60
N ALA A 79 -11.88 -9.59 2.87
CA ALA A 79 -11.28 -8.80 3.93
C ALA A 79 -9.76 -9.02 4.03
N GLY A 80 -9.04 -7.96 4.36
CA GLY A 80 -7.60 -7.95 4.55
C GLY A 80 -7.18 -6.92 5.61
N VAL A 81 -5.88 -6.82 5.85
CA VAL A 81 -5.32 -5.88 6.82
C VAL A 81 -4.33 -4.92 6.18
N CYS A 82 -4.19 -3.73 6.72
CA CYS A 82 -3.14 -2.80 6.31
C CYS A 82 -2.61 -2.05 7.53
N TYR A 83 -1.50 -2.56 8.06
CA TYR A 83 -0.86 -2.04 9.27
C TYR A 83 0.53 -1.46 8.99
N SER A 84 0.99 -0.57 9.88
CA SER A 84 2.38 -0.07 9.87
C SER A 84 2.80 0.52 8.51
N ALA A 85 3.89 0.07 7.89
CA ALA A 85 4.34 0.49 6.57
C ALA A 85 3.26 0.38 5.47
N CYS A 86 2.36 -0.61 5.56
CA CYS A 86 1.24 -0.71 4.60
C CYS A 86 0.35 0.53 4.67
N SER A 87 0.10 1.05 5.88
CA SER A 87 -0.74 2.23 6.06
C SER A 87 -0.17 3.45 5.31
N LEU A 88 1.16 3.56 5.20
CA LEU A 88 1.84 4.62 4.45
C LEU A 88 1.70 4.43 2.94
N ALA A 89 1.82 3.19 2.46
CA ALA A 89 1.56 2.84 1.06
C ALA A 89 0.10 3.14 0.66
N PHE A 90 -0.86 2.74 1.49
CA PHE A 90 -2.30 3.02 1.32
C PHE A 90 -2.58 4.52 1.21
N LEU A 91 -1.95 5.34 2.05
CA LEU A 91 -2.12 6.80 2.00
C LEU A 91 -1.61 7.44 0.69
N GLY A 92 -0.78 6.72 -0.07
CA GLY A 92 -0.32 7.12 -1.39
C GLY A 92 -1.43 7.16 -2.45
N GLY A 93 -2.51 6.40 -2.31
CA GLY A 93 -3.61 6.38 -3.29
C GLY A 93 -4.28 7.74 -3.47
N VAL A 94 -4.72 8.04 -4.70
CA VAL A 94 -5.53 9.24 -5.00
C VAL A 94 -6.96 9.07 -4.51
N TYR A 95 -7.47 7.84 -4.55
CA TYR A 95 -8.69 7.40 -3.87
C TYR A 95 -8.35 6.26 -2.92
N ARG A 96 -9.05 6.19 -1.79
CA ARG A 96 -8.73 5.31 -0.66
C ARG A 96 -9.98 4.65 -0.13
N TYR A 97 -10.02 3.33 -0.17
CA TYR A 97 -11.17 2.52 0.23
C TYR A 97 -10.77 1.45 1.23
N VAL A 98 -11.60 1.24 2.24
CA VAL A 98 -11.48 0.13 3.18
C VAL A 98 -12.64 -0.81 2.88
N SER A 99 -12.32 -1.99 2.33
CA SER A 99 -13.35 -2.97 1.98
C SER A 99 -14.01 -3.53 3.24
N GLU A 100 -15.23 -4.05 3.10
CA GLU A 100 -15.97 -4.62 4.23
C GLU A 100 -15.15 -5.68 4.99
N GLY A 101 -15.18 -5.59 6.33
CA GLY A 101 -14.42 -6.46 7.23
C GLY A 101 -12.89 -6.22 7.24
N SER A 102 -12.37 -5.30 6.44
CA SER A 102 -10.93 -5.00 6.40
C SER A 102 -10.50 -4.05 7.51
N GLN A 103 -9.23 -4.13 7.90
CA GLN A 103 -8.69 -3.35 9.02
C GLN A 103 -7.54 -2.44 8.58
N TYR A 104 -7.64 -1.17 8.96
CA TYR A 104 -6.58 -0.18 8.84
C TYR A 104 -6.00 0.13 10.22
N GLY A 105 -4.68 0.17 10.34
CA GLY A 105 -4.04 0.37 11.64
C GLY A 105 -2.69 1.08 11.55
N VAL A 106 -2.46 1.98 12.49
CA VAL A 106 -1.18 2.66 12.68
C VAL A 106 -0.66 2.35 14.08
N HIS A 107 0.65 2.28 14.23
CA HIS A 107 1.30 2.16 15.54
C HIS A 107 2.63 2.90 15.54
N ARG A 108 3.21 3.09 16.72
CA ARG A 108 4.52 3.73 16.87
C ARG A 108 5.60 2.95 16.12
N VAL A 109 6.61 3.66 15.62
CA VAL A 109 7.84 3.03 15.15
C VAL A 109 8.56 2.42 16.35
N SER A 110 8.91 1.14 16.25
CA SER A 110 9.61 0.40 17.30
C SER A 110 10.49 -0.68 16.68
N ARG A 111 11.59 -0.99 17.36
CA ARG A 111 12.46 -2.13 17.05
C ARG A 111 12.24 -3.24 18.06
N SER A 112 12.19 -4.48 17.60
CA SER A 112 12.07 -5.68 18.44
C SER A 112 13.29 -5.86 19.35
N SER A 113 14.44 -5.30 18.96
CA SER A 113 15.76 -5.49 19.58
C SER A 113 16.07 -4.54 20.74
N GLY A 114 15.13 -3.68 21.13
CA GLY A 114 15.37 -2.61 22.11
C GLY A 114 16.14 -1.40 21.52
N PRO A 115 16.37 -0.35 22.33
CA PRO A 115 17.08 0.85 21.89
C PRO A 115 18.55 0.57 21.60
N VAL A 116 19.07 1.10 20.49
CA VAL A 116 20.49 1.05 20.12
C VAL A 116 21.05 2.44 19.80
N ALA A 117 22.37 2.58 19.84
CA ALA A 117 23.03 3.81 19.38
C ALA A 117 22.64 4.10 17.92
N GLY A 118 22.25 5.36 17.62
CA GLY A 118 21.76 5.78 16.30
C GLY A 118 20.23 5.72 16.10
N ASP A 119 19.46 5.28 17.10
CA ASP A 119 17.99 5.29 17.01
C ASP A 119 17.40 6.70 16.95
N LEU A 120 18.02 7.68 17.60
CA LEU A 120 17.60 9.08 17.51
C LEU A 120 17.78 9.62 16.09
N ASP A 121 18.94 9.36 15.47
CA ASP A 121 19.23 9.77 14.09
C ASP A 121 18.27 9.08 13.10
N THR A 122 18.05 7.76 13.29
CA THR A 122 17.06 7.01 12.51
C THR A 122 15.66 7.58 12.71
N GLY A 123 15.30 7.91 13.94
CA GLY A 123 14.02 8.52 14.29
C GLY A 123 13.81 9.85 13.58
N GLN A 124 14.84 10.70 13.53
CA GLN A 124 14.80 11.97 12.79
C GLN A 124 14.59 11.75 11.28
N ILE A 125 15.29 10.79 10.68
CA ILE A 125 15.12 10.43 9.25
C ILE A 125 13.69 9.96 8.99
N VAL A 126 13.17 9.06 9.81
CA VAL A 126 11.82 8.51 9.66
C VAL A 126 10.75 9.59 9.89
N SER A 127 10.89 10.43 10.91
CA SER A 127 9.98 11.55 11.16
C SER A 127 9.97 12.54 10.00
N ALA A 128 11.13 12.89 9.45
CA ALA A 128 11.23 13.75 8.27
C ALA A 128 10.57 13.10 7.04
N GLY A 129 10.81 11.81 6.81
CA GLY A 129 10.20 11.04 5.74
C GLY A 129 8.67 11.05 5.80
N ILE A 130 8.09 10.77 6.96
CA ILE A 130 6.63 10.78 7.17
C ILE A 130 6.05 12.19 6.92
N ALA A 131 6.75 13.24 7.36
CA ALA A 131 6.32 14.62 7.13
C ALA A 131 6.34 14.97 5.63
N LEU A 132 7.36 14.54 4.89
CA LEU A 132 7.47 14.73 3.44
C LEU A 132 6.41 13.93 2.66
N HIS A 133 6.16 12.69 3.08
CA HIS A 133 5.13 11.83 2.51
C HIS A 133 3.75 12.48 2.63
N SER A 134 3.45 13.02 3.81
CA SER A 134 2.17 13.70 4.10
C SER A 134 1.97 14.97 3.26
N ARG A 135 3.04 15.68 2.89
CA ARG A 135 2.99 16.90 2.07
C ARG A 135 2.67 16.63 0.60
N HIS A 136 3.13 15.50 0.05
CA HIS A 136 2.77 15.09 -1.31
C HIS A 136 1.27 14.84 -1.46
N GLY A 137 0.58 14.50 -0.37
CA GLY A 137 -0.88 14.38 -0.30
C GLY A 137 -1.64 15.65 -0.69
N ARG A 138 -1.08 16.84 -0.42
CA ARG A 138 -1.77 18.15 -0.54
C ARG A 138 -1.60 18.85 -1.89
N ARG A 139 -0.69 18.41 -2.76
CA ARG A 139 -0.32 19.16 -3.98
C ARG A 139 -1.19 18.89 -5.22
N THR A 140 -2.19 18.03 -5.14
CA THR A 140 -3.04 17.65 -6.29
C THR A 140 -4.46 18.22 -6.24
N GLY A 141 -4.69 19.29 -5.47
CA GLY A 141 -5.93 20.06 -5.53
C GLY A 141 -5.77 21.29 -6.43
N LEU A 142 -6.52 21.33 -7.54
CA LEU A 142 -6.64 22.40 -8.53
C LEU A 142 -5.42 22.70 -9.42
N ALA A 143 -5.53 22.28 -10.68
CA ALA A 143 -5.46 23.17 -11.84
C ALA A 143 -6.44 22.63 -12.90
#